data_AF-A0AAN4HBL1-F1
#
_entry.id   AF-A0AAN4HBL1-F1
#
_cell.length_a   1.000
_cell.length_b   1.000
_cell.length_c   1.000
_cell.angle_alpha   90.00
_cell.angle_beta   90.00
_cell.angle_gamma   90.00
#
_symmetry.space_group_name_H-M   'P 1'
#
loop_
_entity.id
_entity.type
_entity.pdbx_description
1 polymer ?
#
loop_
_entity_poly.entity_id
_entity_poly.type
_entity_poly.pdbx_seq_one_letter_code
_entity_poly.pdbx_strand_id
1 'polypeptide(L)'
;MERKYVSEFGLHTYSSHVTICYPNDLKNLNLESKNNIYMVTLIPKLTFNPNSLEVFDDHISLKVNIKTEAGTTSHEIKTILFSGSHKEYEYSFDKPLKTIFVKDKDGTGVGIRILHFYLEISRNYLDSEIMYIGQAFGKEGERDALDRLQSHSTLQKIQSDILFEEPDNDIAIILFEFTPRLLASFDGLTKQVEKSPEEDMEHFLNVIAQPPLVLTKPIVTITEAALIHYFKPKYNSMFKNNFPDPGHAYKEFYELDYNSIQVELDMDTIRINLYSKEKDYNSFESIQYTLHPENIRKSMFDIFGKAEK
;
A
#
# COMPACT_ATOMS: atom_id res chain seq x y z
N MET A 1 -21.85 2.23 -28.59
CA MET A 1 -22.60 1.53 -27.52
C MET A 1 -23.35 2.57 -26.71
N GLU A 2 -24.60 2.31 -26.37
CA GLU A 2 -25.40 3.18 -25.50
C GLU A 2 -24.99 2.95 -24.03
N ARG A 3 -25.32 3.89 -23.14
CA ARG A 3 -25.14 3.67 -21.71
C ARG A 3 -26.30 2.81 -21.19
N LYS A 4 -26.04 1.94 -20.21
CA LYS A 4 -27.09 1.13 -19.60
C LYS A 4 -28.01 2.00 -18.74
N TYR A 5 -27.41 2.80 -17.87
CA TYR A 5 -28.09 3.74 -16.96
C TYR A 5 -27.60 5.17 -17.15
N VAL A 6 -28.43 6.13 -16.74
CA VAL A 6 -28.03 7.54 -16.55
C VAL A 6 -27.21 7.67 -15.27
N SER A 7 -27.60 6.93 -14.23
CA SER A 7 -26.89 6.85 -12.95
C SER A 7 -26.01 5.60 -12.89
N GLU A 8 -24.70 5.79 -12.84
CA GLU A 8 -23.72 4.71 -12.75
C GLU A 8 -22.95 4.81 -11.43
N PHE A 9 -22.66 3.68 -10.79
CA PHE A 9 -22.00 3.62 -9.50
C PHE A 9 -20.75 2.78 -9.52
N GLY A 10 -19.80 3.09 -8.65
CA GLY A 10 -18.57 2.34 -8.51
C GLY A 10 -18.08 2.28 -7.08
N LEU A 11 -17.23 1.31 -6.80
CA LEU A 11 -16.53 1.22 -5.52
C LEU A 11 -15.19 1.95 -5.63
N HIS A 12 -14.95 2.94 -4.77
CA HIS A 12 -13.62 3.47 -4.55
C HIS A 12 -13.09 2.95 -3.22
N THR A 13 -11.86 2.43 -3.20
CA THR A 13 -11.11 2.20 -1.97
C THR A 13 -9.80 2.97 -2.01
N TYR A 14 -9.47 3.65 -0.92
CA TYR A 14 -8.20 4.35 -0.79
C TYR A 14 -7.51 3.95 0.52
N SER A 15 -6.18 3.95 0.52
CA SER A 15 -5.42 3.69 1.75
C SER A 15 -5.56 4.89 2.70
N SER A 16 -6.26 4.71 3.81
CA SER A 16 -6.43 5.75 4.84
C SER A 16 -5.28 5.78 5.84
N HIS A 17 -4.62 4.64 6.05
CA HIS A 17 -3.40 4.55 6.85
C HIS A 17 -2.42 3.58 6.17
N VAL A 18 -1.14 3.95 6.19
CA VAL A 18 -0.05 3.14 5.64
C VAL A 18 1.08 3.10 6.66
N THR A 19 1.61 1.90 6.92
CA THR A 19 2.78 1.69 7.78
C THR A 19 3.76 0.78 7.07
N ILE A 20 5.06 1.03 7.23
CA ILE A 20 6.11 0.16 6.72
C ILE A 20 7.03 -0.29 7.86
N CYS A 21 7.43 -1.56 7.86
CA CYS A 21 8.37 -2.10 8.84
C CYS A 21 9.21 -3.24 8.25
N TYR A 22 10.27 -3.62 8.97
CA TYR A 22 10.93 -4.90 8.74
C TYR A 22 10.08 -6.05 9.29
N PRO A 23 10.19 -7.28 8.72
CA PRO A 23 9.48 -8.45 9.24
C PRO A 23 9.71 -8.72 10.73
N ASN A 24 10.94 -8.49 11.22
CA ASN A 24 11.29 -8.71 12.62
C ASN A 24 10.66 -7.69 13.57
N ASP A 25 10.17 -6.56 13.06
CA ASP A 25 9.59 -5.49 13.85
C ASP A 25 8.06 -5.57 13.94
N LEU A 26 7.40 -6.49 13.20
CA LEU A 26 5.95 -6.67 13.20
C LEU A 26 5.32 -6.74 14.60
N LYS A 27 5.96 -7.46 15.53
CA LYS A 27 5.46 -7.64 16.92
C LYS A 27 5.52 -6.38 17.77
N ASN A 28 6.39 -5.44 17.38
CA ASN A 28 6.64 -4.21 18.14
C ASN A 28 5.81 -3.04 17.60
N LEU A 29 5.04 -3.25 16.53
CA LEU A 29 4.16 -2.23 16.00
C LEU A 29 2.97 -2.03 16.93
N ASN A 30 2.83 -0.81 17.44
CA ASN A 30 1.60 -0.39 18.10
C ASN A 30 0.61 0.09 17.04
N LEU A 31 -0.13 -0.85 16.46
CA LEU A 31 -1.09 -0.54 15.40
C LEU A 31 -2.41 -0.10 16.04
N GLU A 32 -2.72 1.19 15.93
CA GLU A 32 -4.07 1.72 16.21
C GLU A 32 -5.04 1.37 15.05
N SER A 33 -4.48 1.16 13.85
CA SER A 33 -5.17 0.84 12.60
C SER A 33 -5.43 -0.66 12.44
N LYS A 34 -6.53 -1.03 11.75
CA LYS A 34 -6.97 -2.43 11.57
C LYS A 34 -6.14 -3.23 10.57
N ASN A 35 -5.41 -2.55 9.66
CA ASN A 35 -4.53 -3.13 8.64
C ASN A 35 -5.12 -4.35 7.92
N ASN A 36 -5.78 -4.13 6.79
CA ASN A 36 -6.60 -5.15 6.14
C ASN A 36 -5.90 -5.82 4.95
N ILE A 37 -4.91 -5.15 4.35
CA ILE A 37 -4.07 -5.66 3.26
C ILE A 37 -2.61 -5.39 3.62
N TYR A 38 -1.73 -6.31 3.24
CA TYR A 38 -0.29 -6.12 3.34
C TYR A 38 0.40 -6.41 2.02
N MET A 39 1.57 -5.80 1.85
CA MET A 39 2.51 -6.09 0.77
C MET A 39 3.84 -6.55 1.35
N VAL A 40 4.39 -7.62 0.80
CA VAL A 40 5.79 -8.01 1.01
C VAL A 40 6.58 -7.40 -0.13
N THR A 41 7.59 -6.62 0.20
CA THR A 41 8.36 -5.84 -0.76
C THR A 41 9.86 -6.02 -0.59
N LEU A 42 10.63 -5.79 -1.65
CA LEU A 42 12.07 -5.63 -1.60
C LEU A 42 12.40 -4.14 -1.63
N ILE A 43 13.31 -3.73 -0.76
CA ILE A 43 13.88 -2.39 -0.74
C ILE A 43 15.42 -2.50 -0.82
N PRO A 44 16.11 -1.46 -1.32
CA PRO A 44 17.55 -1.36 -1.20
C PRO A 44 18.01 -1.61 0.23
N LYS A 45 19.11 -2.36 0.38
CA LYS A 45 19.62 -2.68 1.71
C LYS A 45 20.23 -1.45 2.37
N LEU A 46 19.62 -1.04 3.47
CA LEU A 46 20.03 0.13 4.24
C LEU A 46 20.97 -0.28 5.38
N THR A 47 22.08 0.42 5.57
CA THR A 47 22.93 0.24 6.76
C THR A 47 23.47 1.58 7.26
N PHE A 48 23.54 1.77 8.57
CA PHE A 48 24.20 2.93 9.14
C PHE A 48 25.70 2.82 8.90
N ASN A 49 26.39 3.95 8.78
CA ASN A 49 27.85 4.00 8.77
C ASN A 49 28.37 4.60 10.09
N PRO A 50 28.72 3.77 11.10
CA PRO A 50 29.16 4.25 12.41
C PRO A 50 30.36 5.18 12.35
N ASN A 51 31.28 4.95 11.41
CA ASN A 51 32.50 5.75 11.27
C ASN A 51 32.22 7.17 10.73
N SER A 52 30.99 7.45 10.31
CA SER A 52 30.57 8.76 9.82
C SER A 52 29.75 9.56 10.84
N LEU A 53 29.54 9.03 12.04
CA LEU A 53 28.77 9.74 13.06
C LEU A 53 29.57 10.95 13.56
N GLU A 54 29.01 12.13 13.36
CA GLU A 54 29.48 13.38 13.94
C GLU A 54 28.38 13.94 14.84
N VAL A 55 28.76 14.32 16.07
CA VAL A 55 27.82 14.79 17.10
C VAL A 55 28.11 16.26 17.40
N PHE A 56 27.12 17.10 17.12
CA PHE A 56 27.16 18.54 17.41
C PHE A 56 26.31 18.84 18.64
N ASP A 57 26.24 20.10 19.06
CA ASP A 57 25.35 20.47 20.17
C ASP A 57 23.87 20.44 19.73
N ASP A 58 23.56 20.92 18.54
CA ASP A 58 22.19 21.09 18.05
C ASP A 58 21.69 19.95 17.15
N HIS A 59 22.56 19.10 16.62
CA HIS A 59 22.20 18.00 15.73
C HIS A 59 23.24 16.87 15.69
N ILE A 60 22.92 15.78 14.99
CA ILE A 60 23.89 14.78 14.53
C ILE A 60 24.01 14.81 12.99
N SER A 61 25.17 14.42 12.49
CA SER A 61 25.39 14.05 11.08
C SER A 61 25.76 12.57 11.01
N LEU A 62 25.09 11.81 10.14
CA LEU A 62 25.31 10.38 9.98
C LEU A 62 25.05 9.97 8.54
N LYS A 63 25.92 9.12 7.97
CA LYS A 63 25.70 8.54 6.64
C LYS A 63 24.91 7.23 6.74
N VAL A 64 23.95 7.08 5.84
CA VAL A 64 23.25 5.82 5.55
C VAL A 64 23.74 5.30 4.22
N ASN A 65 24.25 4.07 4.23
CA ASN A 65 24.62 3.35 3.02
C ASN A 65 23.38 2.68 2.43
N ILE A 66 23.21 2.83 1.12
CA ILE A 66 22.13 2.26 0.33
C ILE A 66 22.78 1.33 -0.67
N LYS A 67 22.58 0.02 -0.48
CA LYS A 67 23.10 -0.99 -1.40
C LYS A 67 22.01 -1.44 -2.36
N THR A 68 22.38 -1.48 -3.63
CA THR A 68 21.56 -1.95 -4.76
C THR A 68 22.42 -2.89 -5.61
N GLU A 69 21.83 -3.55 -6.61
CA GLU A 69 22.58 -4.33 -7.60
C GLU A 69 23.65 -3.49 -8.33
N ALA A 70 23.38 -2.20 -8.55
CA ALA A 70 24.30 -1.28 -9.24
C ALA A 70 25.51 -0.88 -8.37
N GLY A 71 25.45 -1.11 -7.06
CA GLY A 71 26.50 -0.78 -6.10
C GLY A 71 25.97 -0.13 -4.83
N THR A 72 26.90 0.40 -4.04
CA THR A 72 26.63 1.07 -2.76
C THR A 72 26.80 2.58 -2.91
N THR A 73 25.78 3.34 -2.53
CA THR A 73 25.86 4.79 -2.35
C THR A 73 25.72 5.14 -0.87
N SER A 74 26.11 6.35 -0.48
CA SER A 74 25.96 6.83 0.90
C SER A 74 25.32 8.21 0.91
N HIS A 75 24.24 8.37 1.67
CA HIS A 75 23.57 9.65 1.88
C HIS A 75 23.91 10.20 3.26
N GLU A 76 24.41 11.43 3.31
CA GLU A 76 24.61 12.16 4.57
C GLU A 76 23.28 12.74 5.05
N ILE A 77 22.93 12.44 6.30
CA ILE A 77 21.69 12.89 6.93
C ILE A 77 22.05 13.70 8.16
N LYS A 78 21.60 14.96 8.20
CA LYS A 78 21.74 15.86 9.34
C LYS A 78 20.38 16.02 10.01
N THR A 79 20.31 15.75 11.31
CA THR A 79 19.03 15.72 12.01
C THR A 79 19.14 16.02 13.50
N ILE A 80 18.04 16.55 14.04
CA ILE A 80 17.82 16.73 15.46
C ILE A 80 16.96 15.56 15.92
N LEU A 81 17.49 14.71 16.80
CA LEU A 81 16.76 13.54 17.33
C LEU A 81 16.00 13.90 18.60
N PHE A 82 16.56 14.77 19.44
CA PHE A 82 16.00 15.12 20.74
C PHE A 82 16.20 16.61 21.01
N SER A 83 15.39 17.17 21.92
CA SER A 83 15.62 18.52 22.43
C SER A 83 16.80 18.53 23.41
N GLY A 84 17.71 19.49 23.27
CA GLY A 84 18.87 19.65 24.15
C GLY A 84 20.20 19.43 23.42
N SER A 85 21.32 19.41 24.17
CA SER A 85 22.63 19.17 23.56
C SER A 85 22.80 17.69 23.20
N HIS A 86 23.03 17.43 21.91
CA HIS A 86 23.26 16.10 21.38
C HIS A 86 24.53 15.41 21.92
N LYS A 87 25.49 16.19 22.44
CA LYS A 87 26.73 15.70 23.07
C LYS A 87 26.51 15.08 24.45
N GLU A 88 25.32 15.24 25.03
CA GLU A 88 25.01 14.66 26.33
C GLU A 88 24.59 13.19 26.26
N TYR A 89 24.43 12.66 25.04
CA TYR A 89 24.00 11.28 24.80
C TYR A 89 25.16 10.39 24.33
N GLU A 90 25.06 9.11 24.67
CA GLU A 90 25.91 8.05 24.13
C GLU A 90 25.23 7.40 22.92
N TYR A 91 25.99 7.19 21.85
CA TYR A 91 25.51 6.59 20.61
C TYR A 91 26.21 5.25 20.37
N SER A 92 25.44 4.23 20.04
CA SER A 92 25.96 2.92 19.66
C SER A 92 25.11 2.30 18.56
N PHE A 93 25.63 1.29 17.89
CA PHE A 93 24.95 0.62 16.78
C PHE A 93 24.81 -0.87 17.05
N ASP A 94 23.74 -1.48 16.57
CA ASP A 94 23.66 -2.94 16.54
C ASP A 94 24.65 -3.53 15.53
N LYS A 95 24.99 -4.81 15.71
CA LYS A 95 25.91 -5.52 14.80
C LYS A 95 25.45 -5.51 13.34
N PRO A 96 24.14 -5.64 13.01
CA PRO A 96 23.65 -5.53 11.65
C PRO A 96 23.67 -4.12 11.05
N LEU A 97 23.97 -3.09 11.85
CA LEU A 97 23.91 -1.67 11.46
C LEU A 97 22.52 -1.22 11.00
N LYS A 98 21.48 -1.81 11.60
CA LYS A 98 20.06 -1.51 11.35
C LYS A 98 19.44 -0.65 12.44
N THR A 99 20.12 -0.51 13.58
CA THR A 99 19.63 0.26 14.72
C THR A 99 20.74 1.15 15.25
N ILE A 100 20.42 2.42 15.46
CA ILE A 100 21.20 3.32 16.32
C ILE A 100 20.53 3.40 17.68
N PHE A 101 21.28 3.11 18.74
CA PHE A 101 20.84 3.29 20.11
C PHE A 101 21.38 4.60 20.65
N VAL A 102 20.50 5.40 21.22
CA VAL A 102 20.84 6.66 21.89
C VAL A 102 20.47 6.53 23.36
N LYS A 103 21.43 6.75 24.25
CA LYS A 103 21.25 6.66 25.70
C LYS A 103 21.62 7.96 26.38
N ASP A 104 20.85 8.36 27.39
CA ASP A 104 21.20 9.45 28.28
C ASP A 104 22.19 9.01 29.37
N LYS A 105 22.61 9.96 30.22
CA LYS A 105 23.54 9.75 31.34
C LYS A 105 22.99 8.81 32.41
N ASP A 106 21.67 8.66 32.50
CA ASP A 106 20.98 7.79 33.45
C ASP A 106 20.83 6.35 32.91
N GLY A 107 21.27 6.11 31.67
CA GLY A 107 21.22 4.82 30.99
C GLY A 107 19.87 4.50 30.34
N THR A 108 18.92 5.44 30.35
CA THR A 108 17.65 5.32 29.62
C THR A 108 17.90 5.67 28.16
N GLY A 109 17.28 4.94 27.23
CA GLY A 109 17.54 5.17 25.82
C GLY A 109 16.49 4.60 24.88
N VAL A 110 16.65 4.93 23.61
CA VAL A 110 15.79 4.50 22.51
C VAL A 110 16.63 3.88 21.40
N GLY A 111 16.09 2.86 20.75
CA GLY A 111 16.64 2.31 19.52
C GLY A 111 15.86 2.83 18.32
N ILE A 112 16.54 3.48 17.39
CA ILE A 112 15.93 4.01 16.16
C ILE A 112 16.32 3.10 15.00
N ARG A 113 15.32 2.51 14.34
CA ARG A 113 15.50 1.64 13.18
C ARG A 113 15.85 2.47 11.94
N ILE A 114 16.75 1.93 11.13
CA ILE A 114 17.24 2.61 9.93
C ILE A 114 16.18 2.88 8.89
N LEU A 115 15.18 2.01 8.75
CA LEU A 115 14.10 2.20 7.77
C LEU A 115 13.29 3.46 8.09
N HIS A 116 12.81 3.56 9.33
CA HIS A 116 12.10 4.77 9.80
C HIS A 116 13.01 6.00 9.77
N PHE A 117 14.26 5.88 10.22
CA PHE A 117 15.24 6.96 10.14
C PHE A 117 15.40 7.46 8.70
N TYR A 118 15.55 6.57 7.73
CA TYR A 118 15.78 6.95 6.34
C TYR A 118 14.55 7.60 5.72
N LEU A 119 13.36 7.02 5.90
CA LEU A 119 12.13 7.54 5.29
C LEU A 119 11.67 8.86 5.92
N GLU A 120 11.71 8.98 7.25
CA GLU A 120 11.21 10.19 7.92
C GLU A 120 12.21 11.34 7.86
N ILE A 121 13.51 11.06 8.03
CA ILE A 121 14.52 12.08 8.24
C ILE A 121 15.23 12.47 6.95
N SER A 122 15.59 11.50 6.10
CA SER A 122 16.32 11.81 4.86
C SER A 122 15.46 12.54 3.83
N ARG A 123 14.13 12.41 3.95
CA ARG A 123 13.12 12.92 3.01
C ARG A 123 13.26 12.42 1.57
N ASN A 124 14.10 11.41 1.34
CA ASN A 124 14.23 10.75 0.05
C ASN A 124 13.15 9.69 -0.12
N TYR A 125 12.82 9.40 -1.37
CA TYR A 125 12.01 8.25 -1.72
C TYR A 125 12.89 7.00 -1.76
N LEU A 126 12.29 5.86 -1.40
CA LEU A 126 12.92 4.55 -1.49
C LEU A 126 12.14 3.69 -2.48
N ASP A 127 12.84 3.14 -3.46
CA ASP A 127 12.26 2.20 -4.42
C ASP A 127 11.88 0.89 -3.71
N SER A 128 10.69 0.39 -3.99
CA SER A 128 10.13 -0.80 -3.33
C SER A 128 9.43 -1.71 -4.33
N GLU A 129 10.03 -2.88 -4.60
CA GLU A 129 9.46 -3.89 -5.50
C GLU A 129 8.47 -4.77 -4.76
N ILE A 130 7.24 -4.87 -5.27
CA ILE A 130 6.19 -5.73 -4.71
C ILE A 130 6.43 -7.18 -5.11
N MET A 131 6.64 -8.03 -4.11
CA MET A 131 6.79 -9.47 -4.28
C MET A 131 5.50 -10.23 -4.06
N TYR A 132 4.66 -9.74 -3.14
CA TYR A 132 3.40 -10.37 -2.77
C TYR A 132 2.42 -9.36 -2.18
N ILE A 133 1.13 -9.55 -2.45
CA ILE A 133 0.01 -8.81 -1.86
C ILE A 133 -0.93 -9.83 -1.20
N GLY A 134 -1.40 -9.55 0.01
CA GLY A 134 -2.32 -10.44 0.72
C GLY A 134 -3.22 -9.72 1.72
N GLN A 135 -4.27 -10.39 2.18
CA GLN A 135 -5.13 -9.90 3.25
C GLN A 135 -4.51 -10.11 4.64
N ALA A 136 -4.63 -9.11 5.51
CA ALA A 136 -4.16 -9.13 6.89
C ALA A 136 -5.29 -9.34 7.93
N PHE A 137 -6.50 -9.80 7.54
CA PHE A 137 -7.61 -9.89 8.50
C PHE A 137 -7.40 -10.85 9.68
N GLY A 138 -7.31 -10.26 10.87
CA GLY A 138 -7.76 -10.85 12.14
C GLY A 138 -9.26 -10.59 12.36
N LYS A 139 -9.88 -11.27 13.33
CA LYS A 139 -11.20 -10.83 13.82
C LYS A 139 -11.00 -9.46 14.48
N GLU A 140 -11.73 -8.45 14.01
CA GLU A 140 -11.82 -7.12 14.63
C GLU A 140 -10.51 -6.48 15.11
N GLY A 141 -9.51 -6.35 14.23
CA GLY A 141 -8.30 -5.56 14.53
C GLY A 141 -7.36 -6.17 15.57
N GLU A 142 -7.47 -7.46 15.85
CA GLU A 142 -6.59 -8.14 16.80
C GLU A 142 -5.15 -8.32 16.29
N ARG A 143 -4.20 -8.30 17.24
CA ARG A 143 -2.78 -8.70 17.10
C ARG A 143 -2.57 -10.04 16.37
N ASP A 144 -3.57 -10.92 16.39
CA ASP A 144 -3.57 -12.23 15.72
C ASP A 144 -3.32 -12.12 14.19
N ALA A 145 -3.71 -11.00 13.57
CA ALA A 145 -3.41 -10.69 12.16
C ALA A 145 -1.90 -10.69 11.85
N LEU A 146 -1.12 -9.97 12.67
CA LEU A 146 0.33 -9.84 12.50
C LEU A 146 1.05 -11.13 12.88
N ASP A 147 0.56 -11.81 13.92
CA ASP A 147 1.09 -13.11 14.36
C ASP A 147 0.91 -14.18 13.27
N ARG A 148 -0.23 -14.18 12.59
CA ARG A 148 -0.49 -15.02 11.42
C ARG A 148 0.38 -14.65 10.23
N LEU A 149 0.57 -13.37 9.96
CA LEU A 149 1.45 -12.90 8.88
C LEU A 149 2.88 -13.39 9.08
N GLN A 150 3.42 -13.28 10.29
CA GLN A 150 4.77 -13.75 10.58
C GLN A 150 4.91 -15.27 10.44
N SER A 151 3.85 -16.00 10.79
CA SER A 151 3.79 -17.46 10.66
C SER A 151 3.38 -17.91 9.25
N HIS A 152 3.17 -16.97 8.33
CA HIS A 152 2.63 -17.27 7.01
C HIS A 152 3.68 -17.94 6.12
N SER A 153 3.36 -19.11 5.59
CA SER A 153 4.26 -19.91 4.76
C SER A 153 4.76 -19.15 3.53
N THR A 154 3.95 -18.27 2.94
CA THR A 154 4.38 -17.43 1.81
C THR A 154 5.46 -16.43 2.20
N LEU A 155 5.34 -15.76 3.36
CA LEU A 155 6.36 -14.81 3.82
C LEU A 155 7.68 -15.53 4.10
N GLN A 156 7.63 -16.68 4.76
CA GLN A 156 8.81 -17.50 5.04
C GLN A 156 9.47 -18.02 3.75
N LYS A 157 8.65 -18.40 2.76
CA LYS A 157 9.14 -18.77 1.44
C LYS A 157 9.86 -17.61 0.77
N ILE A 158 9.24 -16.42 0.73
CA ILE A 158 9.86 -15.21 0.15
C ILE A 158 11.18 -14.90 0.87
N GLN A 159 11.20 -14.93 2.20
CA GLN A 159 12.43 -14.72 2.98
C GLN A 159 13.53 -15.71 2.63
N SER A 160 13.17 -16.98 2.42
CA SER A 160 14.12 -18.03 2.05
C SER A 160 14.66 -17.81 0.65
N ASP A 161 13.79 -17.54 -0.33
CA ASP A 161 14.17 -17.35 -1.74
C ASP A 161 15.08 -16.12 -1.89
N ILE A 162 14.73 -15.00 -1.26
CA ILE A 162 15.46 -13.72 -1.32
C ILE A 162 16.82 -13.78 -0.64
N LEU A 163 16.97 -14.56 0.43
CA LEU A 163 18.26 -14.76 1.10
C LEU A 163 19.34 -15.28 0.14
N PHE A 164 18.94 -16.07 -0.88
CA PHE A 164 19.85 -16.65 -1.86
C PHE A 164 19.90 -15.86 -3.17
N GLU A 165 18.76 -15.37 -3.65
CA GLU A 165 18.66 -14.73 -4.97
C GLU A 165 19.06 -13.25 -4.93
N GLU A 166 18.79 -12.54 -3.83
CA GLU A 166 18.77 -11.07 -3.78
C GLU A 166 19.46 -10.53 -2.50
N PRO A 167 20.75 -10.85 -2.26
CA PRO A 167 21.44 -10.55 -0.99
C PRO A 167 21.62 -9.05 -0.69
N ASP A 168 21.40 -8.22 -1.71
CA ASP A 168 21.60 -6.77 -1.69
C ASP A 168 20.30 -5.99 -1.42
N ASN A 169 19.20 -6.71 -1.24
CA ASN A 169 17.91 -6.15 -0.85
C ASN A 169 17.57 -6.53 0.59
N ASP A 170 16.80 -5.67 1.26
CA ASP A 170 16.06 -6.05 2.47
C ASP A 170 14.60 -6.35 2.11
N ILE A 171 13.96 -7.21 2.90
CA ILE A 171 12.51 -7.37 2.84
C ILE A 171 11.86 -6.36 3.77
N ALA A 172 10.88 -5.62 3.27
CA ALA A 172 9.99 -4.77 4.05
C ALA A 172 8.54 -5.20 3.88
N ILE A 173 7.72 -4.91 4.89
CA ILE A 173 6.28 -5.16 4.88
C ILE A 173 5.58 -3.82 4.94
N ILE A 174 4.70 -3.58 3.98
CA ILE A 174 3.81 -2.41 3.97
C ILE A 174 2.42 -2.89 4.38
N LEU A 175 1.84 -2.25 5.38
CA LEU A 175 0.52 -2.53 5.94
C LEU A 175 -0.43 -1.40 5.56
N PHE A 176 -1.62 -1.75 5.08
CA PHE A 176 -2.61 -0.82 4.59
C PHE A 176 -3.93 -0.97 5.35
N GLU A 177 -4.43 0.14 5.87
CA GLU A 177 -5.85 0.30 6.17
C GLU A 177 -6.54 0.96 4.98
N PHE A 178 -7.64 0.37 4.51
CA PHE A 178 -8.42 0.89 3.39
C PHE A 178 -9.73 1.46 3.89
N THR A 179 -10.23 2.51 3.25
CA THR A 179 -11.55 3.06 3.48
C THR A 179 -12.35 3.04 2.17
N PRO A 180 -13.56 2.46 2.15
CA PRO A 180 -14.40 2.48 0.97
C PRO A 180 -15.20 3.77 0.85
N ARG A 181 -15.49 4.16 -0.39
CA ARG A 181 -16.38 5.24 -0.78
C ARG A 181 -17.19 4.84 -2.00
N LEU A 182 -18.42 5.31 -2.07
CA LEU A 182 -19.27 5.16 -3.23
C LEU A 182 -18.89 6.23 -4.25
N LEU A 183 -18.61 5.82 -5.48
CA LEU A 183 -18.56 6.73 -6.62
C LEU A 183 -19.91 6.71 -7.30
N ALA A 184 -20.37 7.88 -7.73
CA ALA A 184 -21.58 8.04 -8.51
C ALA A 184 -21.30 8.99 -9.68
N SER A 185 -21.80 8.61 -10.86
CA SER A 185 -21.72 9.38 -12.09
C SER A 185 -23.12 9.52 -12.67
N PHE A 186 -23.47 10.74 -13.09
CA PHE A 186 -24.79 11.07 -13.62
C PHE A 186 -24.64 11.70 -14.99
N ASP A 187 -25.05 10.99 -16.04
CA ASP A 187 -24.96 11.47 -17.43
C ASP A 187 -26.29 12.06 -17.90
N GLY A 188 -26.46 13.37 -17.69
CA GLY A 188 -27.63 14.11 -18.19
C GLY A 188 -27.54 14.54 -19.65
N LEU A 189 -26.46 14.21 -20.38
CA LEU A 189 -26.24 14.65 -21.76
C LEU A 189 -26.65 13.56 -22.77
N THR A 190 -26.41 12.29 -22.42
CA THR A 190 -26.77 11.16 -23.25
C THR A 190 -28.30 11.02 -23.33
N LYS A 191 -28.85 11.14 -24.54
CA LYS A 191 -30.31 11.09 -24.80
C LYS A 191 -30.86 9.67 -24.97
N GLN A 192 -30.00 8.69 -25.21
CA GLN A 192 -30.36 7.31 -25.46
C GLN A 192 -29.59 6.41 -24.50
N VAL A 193 -30.34 5.79 -23.58
CA VAL A 193 -29.87 4.80 -22.63
C VAL A 193 -30.69 3.53 -22.81
N GLU A 194 -30.10 2.37 -22.50
CA GLU A 194 -30.74 1.07 -22.73
C GLU A 194 -31.96 0.84 -21.82
N LYS A 195 -31.94 1.42 -20.60
CA LYS A 195 -32.94 1.22 -19.56
C LYS A 195 -33.94 2.35 -19.46
N SER A 196 -35.18 2.03 -19.07
CA SER A 196 -36.22 3.05 -18.91
C SER A 196 -35.93 3.97 -17.72
N PRO A 197 -36.51 5.18 -17.67
CA PRO A 197 -36.38 6.06 -16.51
C PRO A 197 -36.80 5.42 -15.18
N GLU A 198 -37.81 4.54 -15.21
CA GLU A 198 -38.26 3.79 -14.04
C GLU A 198 -37.23 2.75 -13.58
N GLU A 199 -36.63 2.00 -14.51
CA GLU A 199 -35.55 1.05 -14.21
C GLU A 199 -34.28 1.75 -13.68
N ASP A 200 -33.95 2.93 -14.22
CA ASP A 200 -32.83 3.75 -13.73
C ASP A 200 -33.08 4.25 -12.30
N MET A 201 -34.30 4.73 -12.02
CA MET A 201 -34.68 5.15 -10.67
C MET A 201 -34.66 3.98 -9.68
N GLU A 202 -35.11 2.79 -10.08
CA GLU A 202 -35.04 1.58 -9.25
C GLU A 202 -33.58 1.22 -8.94
N HIS A 203 -32.70 1.21 -9.95
CA HIS A 203 -31.27 1.00 -9.77
C HIS A 203 -30.64 2.02 -8.81
N PHE A 204 -30.92 3.31 -9.02
CA PHE A 204 -30.46 4.39 -8.14
C PHE A 204 -30.89 4.15 -6.69
N LEU A 205 -32.18 3.92 -6.45
CA LEU A 205 -32.74 3.68 -5.13
C LEU A 205 -32.14 2.44 -4.46
N ASN A 206 -31.94 1.36 -5.23
CA ASN A 206 -31.33 0.13 -4.72
C ASN A 206 -29.90 0.35 -4.22
N VAL A 207 -29.11 1.20 -4.88
CA VAL A 207 -27.74 1.54 -4.44
C VAL A 207 -27.74 2.51 -3.26
N ILE A 208 -28.55 3.58 -3.30
CA ILE A 208 -28.53 4.59 -2.23
C ILE A 208 -29.23 4.16 -0.94
N ALA A 209 -30.13 3.16 -1.01
CA ALA A 209 -30.77 2.58 0.17
C ALA A 209 -29.85 1.64 0.95
N GLN A 210 -28.68 1.28 0.39
CA GLN A 210 -27.69 0.49 1.10
C GLN A 210 -27.14 1.28 2.31
N PRO A 211 -26.74 0.59 3.39
CA PRO A 211 -26.06 1.26 4.49
C PRO A 211 -24.77 1.94 3.99
N PRO A 212 -24.28 2.97 4.70
CA PRO A 212 -22.98 3.57 4.38
C PRO A 212 -21.91 2.50 4.23
N LEU A 213 -21.09 2.61 3.18
CA LEU A 213 -20.01 1.66 2.95
C LEU A 213 -19.07 1.64 4.15
N VAL A 214 -19.04 0.50 4.82
CA VAL A 214 -18.05 0.16 5.84
C VAL A 214 -17.13 -0.89 5.27
N LEU A 215 -15.87 -0.92 5.70
CA LEU A 215 -14.94 -1.90 5.17
C LEU A 215 -15.36 -3.33 5.57
N THR A 216 -15.67 -4.15 4.58
CA THR A 216 -16.06 -5.55 4.74
C THR A 216 -15.07 -6.50 4.07
N LYS A 217 -15.18 -7.81 4.35
CA LYS A 217 -14.35 -8.83 3.71
C LYS A 217 -14.48 -8.85 2.17
N PRO A 218 -15.69 -8.74 1.58
CA PRO A 218 -15.83 -8.57 0.12
C PRO A 218 -15.08 -7.36 -0.43
N ILE A 219 -15.19 -6.18 0.20
CA ILE A 219 -14.49 -4.95 -0.22
C ILE A 219 -12.97 -5.13 -0.23
N VAL A 220 -12.43 -5.74 0.83
CA VAL A 220 -11.00 -6.02 0.90
C VAL A 220 -10.59 -7.06 -0.14
N THR A 221 -11.42 -8.08 -0.38
CA THR A 221 -11.11 -9.11 -1.39
C THR A 221 -11.09 -8.54 -2.80
N ILE A 222 -12.04 -7.67 -3.16
CA ILE A 222 -12.05 -7.02 -4.47
C ILE A 222 -10.91 -6.01 -4.61
N THR A 223 -10.55 -5.30 -3.53
CA THR A 223 -9.40 -4.39 -3.49
C THR A 223 -8.08 -5.14 -3.66
N GLU A 224 -7.89 -6.25 -2.92
CA GLU A 224 -6.73 -7.14 -3.07
C GLU A 224 -6.64 -7.68 -4.50
N ALA A 225 -7.75 -8.16 -5.07
CA ALA A 225 -7.77 -8.69 -6.42
C ALA A 225 -7.39 -7.63 -7.47
N ALA A 226 -7.90 -6.40 -7.33
CA ALA A 226 -7.54 -5.28 -8.20
C ALA A 226 -6.04 -4.94 -8.12
N LEU A 227 -5.48 -4.91 -6.91
CA LEU A 227 -4.05 -4.65 -6.68
C LEU A 227 -3.17 -5.77 -7.25
N ILE A 228 -3.52 -7.04 -7.02
CA ILE A 228 -2.79 -8.19 -7.57
C ILE A 228 -2.85 -8.19 -9.10
N HIS A 229 -4.00 -7.90 -9.70
CA HIS A 229 -4.12 -7.85 -11.15
C HIS A 229 -3.31 -6.71 -11.77
N TYR A 230 -3.20 -5.58 -11.05
CA TYR A 230 -2.46 -4.41 -11.52
C TYR A 230 -0.96 -4.63 -11.47
N PHE A 231 -0.43 -5.05 -10.32
CA PHE A 231 1.02 -5.20 -10.08
C PHE A 231 1.56 -6.58 -10.46
N LYS A 232 0.69 -7.58 -10.59
CA LYS A 232 1.07 -8.96 -10.96
C LYS A 232 2.29 -9.50 -10.19
N PRO A 233 2.35 -9.42 -8.84
CA PRO A 233 3.56 -9.75 -8.08
C PRO A 233 4.07 -11.18 -8.33
N LYS A 234 5.37 -11.43 -8.13
CA LYS A 234 6.03 -12.73 -8.41
C LYS A 234 5.32 -13.89 -7.70
N TYR A 235 4.93 -13.71 -6.44
CA TYR A 235 4.40 -14.79 -5.60
C TYR A 235 2.87 -14.89 -5.55
N ASN A 236 2.13 -13.97 -6.17
CA ASN A 236 0.68 -14.10 -6.33
C ASN A 236 0.34 -14.95 -7.57
N SER A 237 -0.62 -15.86 -7.43
CA SER A 237 -1.16 -16.67 -8.53
C SER A 237 -2.64 -16.40 -8.77
N MET A 238 -3.45 -16.34 -7.72
CA MET A 238 -4.87 -15.95 -7.81
C MET A 238 -5.02 -14.47 -8.17
N PHE A 239 -6.08 -14.12 -8.90
CA PHE A 239 -6.42 -12.75 -9.38
C PHE A 239 -5.46 -12.13 -10.40
N LYS A 240 -4.24 -12.68 -10.55
CA LYS A 240 -3.19 -12.15 -11.41
C LYS A 240 -3.60 -11.95 -12.87
N ASN A 241 -4.41 -12.85 -13.43
CA ASN A 241 -4.82 -12.82 -14.83
C ASN A 241 -6.33 -13.06 -15.05
N ASN A 242 -7.13 -13.08 -13.99
CA ASN A 242 -8.54 -13.46 -14.03
C ASN A 242 -9.44 -12.50 -13.24
N PHE A 243 -9.03 -11.24 -13.08
CA PHE A 243 -9.82 -10.19 -12.47
C PHE A 243 -10.23 -9.17 -13.55
N PRO A 244 -11.44 -8.58 -13.50
CA PRO A 244 -12.57 -8.91 -12.62
C PRO A 244 -13.30 -10.22 -12.99
N ASP A 245 -13.86 -10.91 -12.00
CA ASP A 245 -14.66 -12.13 -12.21
C ASP A 245 -15.93 -12.15 -11.31
N PRO A 246 -17.14 -12.23 -11.91
CA PRO A 246 -18.42 -12.29 -11.18
C PRO A 246 -18.58 -13.45 -10.19
N GLY A 247 -17.83 -14.55 -10.37
CA GLY A 247 -17.96 -15.78 -9.57
C GLY A 247 -17.27 -15.75 -8.20
N HIS A 248 -16.60 -14.67 -7.84
CA HIS A 248 -15.78 -14.60 -6.63
C HIS A 248 -16.49 -14.03 -5.39
N ALA A 249 -15.79 -13.98 -4.26
CA ALA A 249 -16.29 -13.58 -2.94
C ALA A 249 -16.76 -12.10 -2.82
N TYR A 250 -16.79 -11.37 -3.93
CA TYR A 250 -17.26 -9.98 -4.05
C TYR A 250 -18.43 -9.85 -5.05
N LYS A 251 -19.18 -10.93 -5.27
CA LYS A 251 -20.36 -10.98 -6.14
C LYS A 251 -21.43 -9.91 -5.84
N GLU A 252 -21.47 -9.40 -4.61
CA GLU A 252 -22.44 -8.37 -4.20
C GLU A 252 -22.34 -7.10 -5.03
N PHE A 253 -21.14 -6.74 -5.52
CA PHE A 253 -20.98 -5.58 -6.40
C PHE A 253 -21.55 -5.81 -7.80
N TYR A 254 -21.63 -7.07 -8.25
CA TYR A 254 -22.33 -7.42 -9.48
C TYR A 254 -23.85 -7.48 -9.26
N GLU A 255 -24.30 -7.94 -8.09
CA GLU A 255 -25.72 -7.96 -7.71
C GLU A 255 -26.29 -6.54 -7.57
N LEU A 256 -25.49 -5.61 -7.04
CA LEU A 256 -25.79 -4.16 -6.98
C LEU A 256 -25.49 -3.43 -8.29
N ASP A 257 -25.05 -4.15 -9.32
CA ASP A 257 -24.80 -3.63 -10.67
C ASP A 257 -23.80 -2.46 -10.69
N TYR A 258 -22.71 -2.56 -9.92
CA TYR A 258 -21.63 -1.58 -9.94
C TYR A 258 -20.88 -1.63 -11.27
N ASN A 259 -20.56 -0.45 -11.80
CA ASN A 259 -19.86 -0.26 -13.05
C ASN A 259 -18.36 -0.59 -12.94
N SER A 260 -17.72 -0.12 -11.86
CA SER A 260 -16.27 -0.11 -11.76
C SER A 260 -15.76 -0.16 -10.32
N ILE A 261 -14.48 -0.52 -10.19
CA ILE A 261 -13.69 -0.32 -8.98
C ILE A 261 -12.52 0.63 -9.26
N GLN A 262 -12.25 1.51 -8.29
CA GLN A 262 -11.09 2.38 -8.23
C GLN A 262 -10.33 2.10 -6.94
N VAL A 263 -9.00 1.99 -7.02
CA VAL A 263 -8.12 1.82 -5.85
C VAL A 263 -7.03 2.89 -5.87
N GLU A 264 -6.82 3.56 -4.74
CA GLU A 264 -5.77 4.56 -4.55
C GLU A 264 -4.86 4.19 -3.37
N LEU A 265 -3.55 4.34 -3.57
CA LEU A 265 -2.51 4.16 -2.56
C LEU A 265 -1.80 5.50 -2.29
N ASP A 266 -1.70 5.86 -1.02
CA ASP A 266 -0.99 7.05 -0.56
C ASP A 266 0.42 6.67 -0.10
N MET A 267 1.31 6.47 -1.08
CA MET A 267 2.70 6.06 -0.82
C MET A 267 3.60 7.22 -0.42
N ASP A 268 3.15 8.47 -0.63
CA ASP A 268 3.90 9.67 -0.26
C ASP A 268 4.02 9.81 1.26
N THR A 269 3.02 9.33 2.02
CA THR A 269 3.05 9.28 3.49
C THR A 269 4.25 8.52 4.05
N ILE A 270 4.73 7.50 3.32
CA ILE A 270 5.89 6.68 3.71
C ILE A 270 7.08 6.84 2.77
N ARG A 271 7.03 7.78 1.81
CA ARG A 271 8.07 8.07 0.81
C ARG A 271 8.58 6.84 0.06
N ILE A 272 7.66 6.04 -0.45
CA ILE A 272 7.99 4.84 -1.22
C ILE A 272 7.62 5.03 -2.69
N ASN A 273 8.58 4.76 -3.59
CA ASN A 273 8.28 4.52 -5.00
C ASN A 273 7.91 3.05 -5.16
N LEU A 274 6.61 2.77 -5.23
CA LEU A 274 6.10 1.41 -5.27
C LEU A 274 6.07 0.89 -6.71
N TYR A 275 6.60 -0.30 -6.96
CA TYR A 275 6.58 -0.88 -8.30
C TYR A 275 6.58 -2.41 -8.27
N SER A 276 6.43 -3.02 -9.43
CA SER A 276 6.56 -4.45 -9.68
C SER A 276 7.31 -4.64 -11.00
N LYS A 277 7.72 -5.87 -11.33
CA LYS A 277 8.33 -6.15 -12.65
C LYS A 277 7.46 -5.78 -13.84
N GLU A 278 6.14 -5.70 -13.64
CA GLU A 278 5.17 -5.45 -14.70
C GLU A 278 4.75 -3.97 -14.77
N LYS A 279 4.81 -3.25 -13.64
CA LYS A 279 4.22 -1.91 -13.54
C LYS A 279 4.76 -1.09 -12.38
N ASP A 280 5.06 0.18 -12.66
CA ASP A 280 5.30 1.22 -11.66
C ASP A 280 3.98 1.85 -11.19
N TYR A 281 3.88 2.14 -9.90
CA TYR A 281 2.73 2.86 -9.36
C TYR A 281 2.86 4.37 -9.62
N ASN A 282 1.80 4.97 -10.16
CA ASN A 282 1.70 6.41 -10.35
C ASN A 282 0.69 6.98 -9.35
N SER A 283 1.13 7.79 -8.39
CA SER A 283 0.25 8.38 -7.37
C SER A 283 -0.78 9.37 -7.93
N PHE A 284 -0.61 9.84 -9.17
CA PHE A 284 -1.56 10.72 -9.85
C PHE A 284 -2.61 9.96 -10.67
N GLU A 285 -2.50 8.64 -10.79
CA GLU A 285 -3.42 7.80 -11.53
C GLU A 285 -3.95 6.67 -10.65
N SER A 286 -5.26 6.63 -10.47
CA SER A 286 -5.88 5.57 -9.70
C SER A 286 -5.87 4.23 -10.45
N ILE A 287 -5.83 3.14 -9.70
CA ILE A 287 -5.95 1.80 -10.24
C ILE A 287 -7.41 1.54 -10.54
N GLN A 288 -7.77 1.43 -11.81
CA GLN A 288 -9.16 1.39 -12.24
C GLN A 288 -9.48 0.13 -13.06
N TYR A 289 -10.63 -0.48 -12.79
CA TYR A 289 -11.20 -1.56 -13.60
C TYR A 289 -12.71 -1.39 -13.77
N THR A 290 -13.21 -1.67 -14.97
CA THR A 290 -14.65 -1.88 -15.18
C THR A 290 -15.01 -3.31 -14.76
N LEU A 291 -16.09 -3.48 -13.99
CA LEU A 291 -16.54 -4.81 -13.57
C LEU A 291 -17.21 -5.59 -14.72
N HIS A 292 -17.59 -4.89 -15.77
CA HIS A 292 -18.18 -5.48 -16.97
C HIS A 292 -17.27 -5.22 -18.18
N PRO A 293 -17.22 -6.14 -19.14
CA PRO A 293 -16.55 -5.92 -20.42
C PRO A 293 -17.05 -4.66 -21.14
N GLU A 294 -16.17 -3.94 -21.83
CA GLU A 294 -16.51 -2.70 -22.55
C GLU A 294 -17.57 -2.90 -23.64
N ASN A 295 -17.71 -4.12 -24.18
CA ASN A 295 -18.75 -4.44 -25.17
C ASN A 295 -20.12 -4.72 -24.52
N ILE A 296 -20.20 -4.73 -23.19
CA ILE A 296 -21.41 -4.98 -22.40
C ILE A 296 -21.79 -3.72 -21.61
N ARG A 297 -20.82 -3.00 -21.05
CA ARG A 297 -21.08 -1.78 -20.27
C ARG A 297 -19.99 -0.74 -20.48
N LYS A 298 -20.39 0.50 -20.75
CA LYS A 298 -19.46 1.63 -20.82
C LYS A 298 -18.93 1.98 -19.44
N SER A 299 -17.68 2.41 -19.37
CA SER A 299 -17.09 2.98 -18.15
C SER A 299 -17.90 4.17 -17.65
N MET A 300 -18.15 4.23 -16.33
CA MET A 300 -18.78 5.38 -15.70
C MET A 300 -17.95 6.67 -15.79
N PHE A 301 -16.65 6.55 -16.10
CA PHE A 301 -15.72 7.67 -16.25
C PHE A 301 -15.64 8.22 -17.70
N ASP A 302 -16.22 7.50 -18.67
CA ASP A 302 -16.29 7.95 -20.08
C ASP A 302 -17.45 8.95 -20.30
N ILE A 303 -17.48 10.02 -19.51
CA ILE A 303 -18.59 11.00 -19.50
C ILE A 303 -18.46 12.00 -20.65
N PHE A 304 -17.22 12.33 -21.02
CA PHE A 304 -16.91 13.13 -22.20
C PHE A 304 -16.52 12.16 -23.30
N GLY A 305 -17.36 12.00 -24.34
CA GLY A 305 -17.07 11.10 -25.44
C GLY A 305 -15.63 11.26 -25.94
N LYS A 306 -14.98 10.16 -26.37
CA LYS A 306 -13.60 10.18 -26.87
C LYS A 306 -13.48 11.35 -27.86
N ALA A 307 -12.67 12.35 -27.51
CA ALA A 307 -12.34 13.40 -28.46
C ALA A 307 -11.74 12.70 -29.68
N GLU A 308 -12.38 12.86 -30.84
CA GLU A 308 -11.82 12.41 -32.11
C GLU A 308 -10.44 13.07 -32.24
N LYS A 309 -9.39 12.25 -32.15
CA LYS A 309 -8.02 12.66 -32.48
C LYS A 309 -7.79 12.47 -33.97
#